data_AF-A0A661II54-F1
#
_entry.id   AF-A0A661II54-F1
#
_cell.length_a   1.000
_cell.length_b   1.000
_cell.length_c   1.000
_cell.angle_alpha   90.00
_cell.angle_beta   90.00
_cell.angle_gamma   90.00
#
_symmetry.space_group_name_H-M   'P 1'
#
loop_
_entity.id
_entity.type
_entity.pdbx_description
1 polymer ?
#
loop_
_entity_poly.entity_id
_entity_poly.type
_entity_poly.pdbx_seq_one_letter_code
_entity_poly.pdbx_strand_id
1 'polypeptide(L)' 'MVDTKHLQYLETIVGKENIKSDKAHLIAYCYDATKTRFEPDAVVFPRDEN' A
#
# COMPACT_ATOMS: atom_id res chain seq x y z
N MET A 1 3.08 6.56 10.14
CA MET A 1 2.28 5.42 10.60
C MET A 1 0.82 5.73 10.35
N VAL A 2 0.31 5.16 9.28
CA VAL A 2 -1.10 5.26 8.91
C VAL A 2 -1.97 4.58 9.98
N ASP A 3 -3.05 5.24 10.37
CA ASP A 3 -4.01 4.71 11.34
C ASP A 3 -4.85 3.58 10.69
N THR A 4 -5.22 2.58 11.47
CA THR A 4 -5.99 1.41 11.00
C THR A 4 -7.29 1.82 10.32
N LYS A 5 -7.94 2.88 10.79
CA LYS A 5 -9.17 3.42 10.17
C LYS A 5 -8.98 3.83 8.70
N HIS A 6 -7.78 4.28 8.32
CA HIS A 6 -7.49 4.68 6.94
C HIS A 6 -7.31 3.46 6.05
N LEU A 7 -6.67 2.40 6.55
CA LEU A 7 -6.56 1.13 5.82
C LEU A 7 -7.93 0.50 5.60
N GLN A 8 -8.78 0.50 6.64
CA GLN A 8 -10.17 0.02 6.53
C GLN A 8 -10.97 0.81 5.51
N TYR A 9 -10.83 2.14 5.50
CA TYR A 9 -11.48 2.98 4.51
C TYR A 9 -10.99 2.66 3.09
N LEU A 10 -9.69 2.54 2.87
CA LEU A 10 -9.12 2.17 1.57
C LEU A 10 -9.55 0.76 1.13
N GLU A 11 -9.65 -0.19 2.05
CA GLU A 11 -10.19 -1.53 1.79
C GLU A 11 -11.64 -1.47 1.27
N THR A 12 -12.47 -0.50 1.71
CA THR A 12 -13.82 -0.30 1.15
C THR A 12 -13.82 0.26 -0.27
N ILE A 13 -12.74 0.93 -0.69
CA ILE A 13 -12.63 1.53 -2.03
C ILE A 13 -12.07 0.51 -3.01
N VAL A 14 -10.91 -0.07 -2.69
CA VAL A 14 -10.19 -0.94 -3.64
C VAL A 14 -10.48 -2.42 -3.44
N GLY A 15 -11.16 -2.82 -2.36
CA GLY A 15 -11.33 -4.21 -1.97
C GLY A 15 -10.12 -4.77 -1.21
N LYS A 16 -10.37 -5.76 -0.37
CA LYS A 16 -9.39 -6.37 0.54
C LYS A 16 -8.20 -7.00 -0.18
N GLU A 17 -8.44 -7.55 -1.36
CA GLU A 17 -7.40 -8.19 -2.17
C GLU A 17 -6.41 -7.18 -2.78
N ASN A 18 -6.77 -5.91 -2.85
CA ASN A 18 -6.00 -4.84 -3.50
C ASN A 18 -5.32 -3.89 -2.51
N ILE A 19 -5.28 -4.26 -1.22
CA ILE A 19 -4.46 -3.59 -0.20
C ILE A 19 -3.50 -4.60 0.43
N LYS A 20 -2.21 -4.26 0.52
CA LYS A 20 -1.16 -5.13 1.04
C LYS A 20 -0.35 -4.41 2.11
N SER A 21 -0.29 -5.03 3.28
CA SER A 21 0.52 -4.60 4.43
C SER A 21 1.49 -5.68 4.89
N ASP A 22 1.63 -6.77 4.13
CA ASP A 22 2.61 -7.81 4.41
C ASP A 22 4.03 -7.37 4.03
N LYS A 23 5.00 -7.88 4.79
CA LYS A 23 6.40 -7.49 4.69
C LYS A 23 7.00 -7.66 3.28
N ALA A 24 6.56 -8.66 2.52
CA ALA A 24 7.08 -8.90 1.18
C ALA A 24 6.71 -7.76 0.22
N HIS A 25 5.45 -7.31 0.25
CA HIS A 25 5.01 -6.16 -0.55
C HIS A 25 5.64 -4.86 -0.08
N LEU A 26 5.74 -4.60 1.23
CA LEU A 26 6.36 -3.37 1.73
C LEU A 26 7.82 -3.26 1.25
N ILE A 27 8.59 -4.34 1.31
CA ILE A 27 9.97 -4.38 0.81
C ILE A 27 10.04 -4.21 -0.71
N ALA A 28 9.10 -4.81 -1.46
CA ALA A 28 9.08 -4.70 -2.92
C ALA A 28 8.89 -3.26 -3.40
N TYR A 29 8.17 -2.44 -2.62
CA TYR A 29 7.84 -1.05 -2.94
C TYR A 29 8.56 -0.03 -2.05
N CYS A 30 9.59 -0.43 -1.29
CA CYS A 30 10.32 0.50 -0.41
C CYS A 30 11.49 1.23 -1.08
N TYR A 31 11.75 0.98 -2.36
CA TYR A 31 12.86 1.59 -3.09
C TYR A 31 12.40 2.08 -4.46
N ASP A 32 12.98 3.19 -4.90
CA ASP A 32 12.71 3.76 -6.22
C ASP A 32 13.98 3.85 -7.10
N ALA A 33 13.86 4.46 -8.27
CA ALA A 33 14.96 4.67 -9.21
C ALA A 33 16.10 5.56 -8.64
N THR A 34 15.84 6.34 -7.57
CA THR A 34 16.84 7.19 -6.91
C THR A 34 17.70 6.42 -5.91
N LYS A 35 17.41 5.13 -5.68
CA LYS A 35 18.07 4.28 -4.67
C LYS A 35 17.82 4.73 -3.22
N THR A 36 16.91 5.67 -3.01
CA THR A 36 16.45 6.05 -1.68
C THR A 36 15.49 4.98 -1.17
N ARG A 37 15.57 4.67 0.13
CA ARG A 37 14.67 3.70 0.77
C ARG A 37 13.68 4.42 1.66
N PHE A 38 12.41 4.13 1.45
CA PHE A 38 11.31 4.55 2.30
C PHE A 38 10.33 3.39 2.42
N GLU A 39 10.21 2.81 3.60
CA GLU A 39 9.27 1.71 3.83
C GLU A 39 7.84 2.26 3.97
N PRO A 40 6.90 1.87 3.09
CA PRO A 40 5.52 2.33 3.19
C PRO A 40 4.76 1.60 4.30
N ASP A 41 3.69 2.23 4.81
CA ASP A 41 2.78 1.61 5.79
C ASP A 41 1.83 0.58 5.11
N ALA A 42 1.53 0.75 3.82
CA ALA A 42 0.75 -0.17 2.99
C ALA A 42 0.95 0.13 1.49
N VAL A 43 0.65 -0.84 0.64
CA VAL A 43 0.62 -0.73 -0.83
C VAL A 43 -0.80 -0.96 -1.32
N VAL A 44 -1.29 -0.09 -2.20
CA VAL A 44 -2.67 -0.11 -2.73
C VAL A 44 -2.63 -0.32 -4.24
N PHE A 45 -3.50 -1.17 -4.77
CA PHE A 45 -3.60 -1.54 -6.18
C PHE A 45 -4.97 -1.18 -6.77
N PRO A 46 -5.23 0.11 -7.08
CA PRO A 46 -6.44 0.49 -7.81
C PRO A 46 -6.53 -0.27 -9.14
N ARG A 47 -7.73 -0.71 -9.51
CA ARG A 47 -7.96 -1.50 -10.73
C ARG A 47 -8.34 -0.65 -11.93
N ASP A 48 -8.91 0.51 -11.67
CA ASP A 48 -9.30 1.48 -12.67
C ASP A 48 -9.31 2.89 -12.05
N GLU A 49 -9.48 3.88 -12.92
CA GLU A 49 -9.42 5.31 -12.59
C GLU A 49 -10.81 5.91 -12.26
N ASN A 50 -11.89 5.15 -12.44
CA ASN A 50 -13.27 5.66 -12.39
C ASN A 50 -13.97 5.42 -11.05
#